data_AF-X0WGD2-F1
#
_entry.id   AF-X0WGD2-F1
#
_cell.length_a   1.000
_cell.length_b   1.000
_cell.length_c   1.000
_cell.angle_alpha   90.00
_cell.angle_beta   90.00
_cell.angle_gamma   90.00
#
_symmetry.space_group_name_H-M   'P 1'
#
loop_
_entity.id
_entity.type
_entity.pdbx_description
1 polymer ?
#
loop_
_entity_poly.entity_id
_entity_poly.type
_entity_poly.pdbx_seq_one_letter_code
_entity_poly.pdbx_strand_id
1 'polypeptide(L)'
;MGKKLNYQFVKNYFEEQNCTLLSTEYINNKEKLKYICSCGNEEAEITFCNFKSGQRCKLCGIEKLASALRLEIKYVRNFFKEQNCTLLSEYINSGKKLKYICLCGNVSEILYHDFKNGHRCMKCSGTPKYDVQEIFDYFAEQ
;
A
#
# COMPACT_ATOMS: atom_id res chain seq x y z
N MET A 1 17.96 -11.13 33.55
CA MET A 1 18.16 -9.69 33.81
C MET A 1 18.49 -8.98 32.49
N GLY A 2 17.61 -8.10 32.01
CA GLY A 2 17.89 -7.30 30.82
C GLY A 2 18.94 -6.22 31.12
N LYS A 3 20.01 -6.15 30.33
CA LYS A 3 21.03 -5.10 30.44
C LYS A 3 20.36 -3.72 30.29
N LYS A 4 20.48 -2.87 31.31
CA LYS A 4 20.12 -1.44 31.19
C LYS A 4 21.01 -0.82 30.10
N LEU A 5 20.39 -0.20 29.11
CA LEU A 5 21.11 0.51 28.06
C LEU A 5 21.64 1.83 28.63
N ASN A 6 22.91 2.13 28.34
CA ASN A 6 23.54 3.39 28.73
C ASN A 6 23.15 4.49 27.74
N TYR A 7 22.97 5.73 28.22
CA TYR A 7 22.76 6.91 27.40
C TYR A 7 23.80 7.03 26.28
N GLN A 8 25.07 6.78 26.56
CA GLN A 8 26.14 6.87 25.54
C GLN A 8 25.91 5.89 24.38
N PHE A 9 25.43 4.68 24.68
CA PHE A 9 25.10 3.70 23.65
C PHE A 9 23.93 4.18 22.79
N VAL A 10 22.89 4.74 23.42
CA VAL A 10 21.74 5.31 22.71
C VAL A 10 22.20 6.44 21.79
N LYS A 11 23.00 7.39 22.31
CA LYS A 11 23.51 8.52 21.53
C LYS A 11 24.29 8.07 20.29
N ASN A 12 25.26 7.16 20.47
CA ASN A 12 26.05 6.63 19.36
C ASN A 12 25.16 5.94 18.31
N TYR A 13 24.13 5.20 18.75
CA TYR A 13 23.21 4.53 17.83
C TYR A 13 22.38 5.50 16.98
N PHE A 14 22.03 6.68 17.51
CA PHE A 14 21.40 7.74 16.71
C PHE A 14 22.38 8.28 15.65
N GLU A 15 23.62 8.57 16.05
CA GLU A 15 24.66 9.12 15.17
C GLU A 15 25.01 8.17 14.02
N GLU A 16 25.15 6.86 14.30
CA GLU A 16 25.36 5.80 13.29
C GLU A 16 24.26 5.76 12.21
N GLN A 17 23.06 6.25 12.53
CA GLN A 17 21.91 6.29 11.63
C GLN A 17 21.69 7.68 11.04
N ASN A 18 22.71 8.55 11.09
CA ASN A 18 22.67 9.95 10.65
C ASN A 18 21.56 10.76 11.33
N CYS A 19 21.30 10.49 12.60
CA CYS A 19 20.33 11.20 13.42
C CYS A 19 21.03 11.83 14.64
N THR A 20 20.64 13.03 15.03
CA THR A 20 21.28 13.75 16.16
C THR A 20 20.36 13.75 17.37
N LEU A 21 20.76 13.11 18.46
CA LEU A 21 19.99 13.08 19.70
C LEU A 21 20.03 14.46 20.40
N LEU A 22 18.86 15.03 20.71
CA LEU A 22 18.71 16.30 21.43
C LEU A 22 18.42 16.11 22.92
N SER A 23 17.81 14.98 23.29
CA SER A 23 17.58 14.62 24.70
C SER A 23 18.90 14.41 25.43
N THR A 24 19.04 14.98 26.63
CA THR A 24 20.24 14.89 27.47
C THR A 24 20.29 13.64 28.35
N GLU A 25 19.16 12.95 28.53
CA GLU A 25 19.03 11.78 29.39
C GLU A 25 18.23 10.66 28.73
N TYR A 26 18.52 9.41 29.13
CA TYR A 26 17.77 8.23 28.75
C TYR A 26 17.31 7.48 30.01
N ILE A 27 16.00 7.53 30.28
CA ILE A 27 15.42 6.94 31.50
C ILE A 27 15.05 5.47 31.26
N ASN A 28 14.28 5.19 30.21
CA ASN A 28 13.77 3.86 29.88
C ASN A 28 13.36 3.76 28.41
N ASN A 29 12.90 2.58 27.98
CA ASN A 29 12.51 2.30 26.58
C ASN A 29 11.10 2.79 26.19
N LYS A 30 10.33 3.33 27.14
CA LYS A 30 8.99 3.88 26.93
C LYS A 30 9.01 5.39 26.74
N GLU A 31 9.98 6.07 27.35
CA GLU A 31 10.16 7.51 27.19
C GLU A 31 10.57 7.86 25.76
N LYS A 32 9.99 8.96 25.27
CA LYS A 32 10.33 9.53 23.96
C LYS A 32 11.59 10.38 24.10
N LEU A 33 12.46 10.24 23.12
CA LEU A 33 13.66 11.04 22.96
C LEU A 33 13.44 12.03 21.81
N LYS A 34 13.84 13.28 22.03
CA LYS A 34 13.88 14.32 21.00
C LYS A 34 15.16 14.19 20.19
N TYR A 35 15.07 14.31 18.88
CA TYR A 35 16.20 14.16 17.97
C TYR A 35 15.96 14.88 16.64
N ILE A 36 17.05 15.19 15.94
CA ILE A 36 17.03 15.61 14.54
C ILE A 36 17.12 14.34 13.70
N CYS A 37 16.11 14.10 12.86
CA CYS A 37 16.05 12.93 12.00
C CYS A 37 16.96 13.09 10.77
N SER A 38 17.44 11.98 10.22
CA SER A 38 18.25 11.96 8.99
C SER A 38 17.61 12.59 7.75
N CYS A 39 16.30 12.81 7.76
CA CYS A 39 15.59 13.54 6.71
C CYS A 39 15.57 15.07 6.90
N GLY A 40 16.25 15.59 7.93
CA GLY A 40 16.26 17.02 8.28
C GLY A 40 15.11 17.47 9.17
N ASN A 41 14.27 16.55 9.68
CA ASN A 41 13.21 16.95 10.62
C ASN A 41 13.78 17.16 12.04
N GLU A 42 13.79 18.41 12.49
CA GLU A 42 14.40 18.81 13.77
C GLU A 42 13.50 18.56 14.98
N GLU A 43 12.18 18.55 14.79
CA GLU A 43 11.19 18.32 15.86
C GLU A 43 10.74 16.86 15.93
N ALA A 44 11.67 15.91 15.75
CA ALA A 44 11.34 14.49 15.81
C ALA A 44 11.36 13.96 17.24
N GLU A 45 10.39 13.12 17.58
CA GLU A 45 10.34 12.38 18.85
C GLU A 45 10.11 10.89 18.60
N ILE A 46 10.84 10.03 19.32
CA ILE A 46 10.72 8.57 19.17
C ILE A 46 11.18 7.84 20.43
N THR A 47 10.63 6.67 20.73
CA THR A 47 11.19 5.79 21.76
C THR A 47 12.41 5.05 21.20
N PHE A 48 13.38 4.72 22.05
CA PHE A 48 14.57 3.99 21.59
C PHE A 48 14.21 2.61 20.99
N CYS A 49 13.17 1.94 21.52
CA CYS A 49 12.68 0.68 21.00
C CYS A 49 12.22 0.79 19.53
N ASN A 50 11.45 1.83 19.23
CA ASN A 50 10.94 2.09 17.88
C ASN A 50 12.06 2.53 16.93
N PHE A 51 13.00 3.35 17.41
CA PHE A 51 14.14 3.75 16.60
C PHE A 51 15.02 2.54 16.23
N LYS A 52 15.23 1.63 17.19
CA LYS A 52 15.96 0.38 17.00
C LYS A 52 15.26 -0.58 16.03
N SER A 53 13.92 -0.62 16.00
CA SER A 53 13.17 -1.42 15.03
C SER A 53 13.15 -0.82 13.61
N GLY A 54 13.83 0.31 13.40
CA GLY A 54 13.97 0.96 12.11
C GLY A 54 12.91 2.03 11.83
N GLN A 55 12.09 2.42 12.82
CA GLN A 55 11.23 3.59 12.69
C GLN A 55 12.06 4.88 12.76
N ARG A 56 11.57 5.92 12.09
CA ARG A 56 12.16 7.27 12.04
C ARG A 56 11.06 8.29 12.33
N CYS A 57 11.25 9.55 11.97
CA CYS A 57 10.23 10.57 12.19
C CYS A 57 8.95 10.27 11.40
N LYS A 58 7.87 10.95 11.79
CA LYS A 58 6.55 10.81 11.16
C LYS A 58 6.60 11.08 9.65
N LEU A 59 7.39 12.05 9.20
CA LEU A 59 7.55 12.36 7.77
C LEU A 59 8.18 11.19 7.00
N CYS A 60 9.25 10.60 7.53
CA CYS A 60 9.84 9.37 6.96
C CYS A 60 8.83 8.22 6.92
N GLY A 61 8.01 8.07 7.96
CA GLY A 61 6.96 7.04 7.99
C GLY A 61 5.91 7.25 6.90
N ILE A 62 5.45 8.50 6.70
CA ILE A 62 4.50 8.87 5.65
C ILE A 62 5.10 8.62 4.26
N GLU A 63 6.34 9.04 4.02
CA GLU A 63 6.97 8.86 2.71
C GLU A 63 7.22 7.39 2.39
N LYS A 64 7.62 6.59 3.39
CA LYS A 64 7.76 5.13 3.24
C LYS A 64 6.44 4.48 2.83
N LEU A 65 5.33 4.86 3.47
CA LEU A 65 4.00 4.37 3.14
C LEU A 65 3.59 4.80 1.72
N ALA A 66 3.76 6.08 1.39
CA ALA A 66 3.44 6.62 0.07
C ALA A 66 4.23 5.91 -1.04
N SER A 67 5.53 5.69 -0.84
CA SER A 67 6.38 4.95 -1.77
C SER A 67 5.93 3.50 -1.97
N ALA A 68 5.57 2.79 -0.88
CA ALA A 68 5.03 1.44 -0.98
C ALA A 68 3.72 1.38 -1.78
N LEU A 69 2.82 2.33 -1.54
CA LEU A 69 1.55 2.44 -2.28
C LEU A 69 1.78 2.73 -3.77
N ARG A 70 2.72 3.63 -4.12
CA ARG A 70 3.07 3.90 -5.53
C ARG A 70 3.59 2.66 -6.24
N LEU A 71 4.43 1.87 -5.56
CA LEU A 71 4.93 0.59 -6.10
C LEU A 71 3.80 -0.41 -6.31
N GLU A 72 2.88 -0.54 -5.35
CA GLU A 72 1.70 -1.40 -5.48
C GLU A 72 0.82 -0.98 -6.66
N ILE A 73 0.52 0.31 -6.82
CA ILE A 73 -0.26 0.84 -7.94
C ILE A 73 0.42 0.54 -9.29
N LYS A 74 1.74 0.75 -9.38
CA LYS A 74 2.52 0.44 -10.60
C LYS A 74 2.46 -1.05 -10.92
N TYR A 75 2.60 -1.90 -9.90
CA TYR A 75 2.49 -3.35 -10.04
C TYR A 75 1.11 -3.76 -10.55
N VAL A 76 0.03 -3.27 -9.94
CA VAL A 76 -1.35 -3.54 -10.37
C VAL A 76 -1.55 -3.13 -11.84
N ARG A 77 -1.13 -1.93 -12.22
CA ARG A 77 -1.26 -1.46 -13.61
C ARG A 77 -0.50 -2.35 -14.61
N ASN A 78 0.71 -2.79 -14.26
CA ASN A 78 1.49 -3.70 -15.09
C ASN A 78 0.85 -5.08 -15.20
N PHE A 79 0.31 -5.61 -14.10
CA PHE A 79 -0.38 -6.89 -14.08
C PHE A 79 -1.60 -6.91 -15.03
N PHE A 80 -2.37 -5.82 -15.11
CA PHE A 80 -3.42 -5.71 -16.13
C PHE A 80 -2.84 -5.76 -17.55
N LYS A 81 -1.77 -5.00 -17.82
CA LYS A 81 -1.14 -4.94 -19.15
C LYS A 81 -0.59 -6.30 -19.61
N GLU A 82 0.07 -7.04 -18.72
CA GLU A 82 0.57 -8.40 -19.00
C GLU A 82 -0.55 -9.37 -19.40
N GLN A 83 -1.78 -9.09 -18.98
CA GLN A 83 -2.98 -9.87 -19.31
C GLN A 83 -3.79 -9.26 -20.48
N ASN A 84 -3.16 -8.42 -21.30
CA ASN A 84 -3.78 -7.67 -22.41
C ASN A 84 -4.98 -6.82 -22.00
N CYS A 85 -5.01 -6.36 -20.75
CA CYS A 85 -6.04 -5.50 -20.21
C CYS A 85 -5.46 -4.12 -19.85
N THR A 86 -6.27 -3.07 -19.89
CA THR A 86 -5.81 -1.71 -19.56
C THR A 86 -6.57 -1.15 -18.37
N LEU A 87 -5.87 -0.88 -17.28
CA LEU A 87 -6.44 -0.26 -16.09
C LEU A 87 -6.74 1.23 -16.33
N LEU A 88 -8.00 1.64 -16.11
CA LEU A 88 -8.47 3.02 -16.29
C LEU A 88 -8.58 3.79 -14.97
N SER A 89 -8.98 3.13 -13.88
CA SER A 89 -9.11 3.78 -12.57
C SER A 89 -7.82 3.70 -11.75
N GLU A 90 -7.72 4.58 -10.76
CA GLU A 90 -6.71 4.46 -9.70
C GLU A 90 -7.05 3.31 -8.75
N TYR A 91 -6.02 2.58 -8.32
CA TYR A 91 -6.17 1.59 -7.26
C TYR A 91 -6.03 2.27 -5.90
N ILE A 92 -7.12 2.28 -5.15
CA ILE A 92 -7.19 2.94 -3.84
C ILE A 92 -7.01 1.92 -2.72
N ASN A 93 -7.69 0.77 -2.81
CA ASN A 93 -7.59 -0.35 -1.88
C ASN A 93 -8.19 -1.63 -2.50
N SER A 94 -8.01 -2.75 -1.82
CA SER A 94 -8.44 -4.09 -2.27
C SER A 94 -9.96 -4.28 -2.34
N GLY A 95 -10.74 -3.44 -1.67
CA GLY A 95 -12.21 -3.52 -1.60
C GLY A 95 -12.95 -2.69 -2.64
N LYS A 96 -12.24 -1.85 -3.41
CA LYS A 96 -12.85 -1.04 -4.47
C LYS A 96 -12.68 -1.71 -5.83
N LYS A 97 -13.77 -1.72 -6.61
CA LYS A 97 -13.74 -2.17 -8.00
C LYS A 97 -12.88 -1.24 -8.84
N LEU A 98 -12.11 -1.85 -9.73
CA LEU A 98 -11.25 -1.21 -10.70
C LEU A 98 -11.94 -1.16 -12.06
N LYS A 99 -12.02 0.03 -12.65
CA LYS A 99 -12.43 0.22 -14.05
C LYS A 99 -11.26 -0.15 -14.96
N TYR A 100 -11.52 -0.99 -15.96
CA TYR A 100 -10.51 -1.44 -16.90
C TYR A 100 -11.11 -1.77 -18.27
N ILE A 101 -10.28 -1.76 -19.30
CA ILE A 101 -10.56 -2.33 -20.62
C ILE A 101 -10.08 -3.78 -20.61
N CYS A 102 -10.99 -4.71 -20.84
CA CYS A 102 -10.69 -6.13 -20.94
C CYS A 102 -9.98 -6.46 -22.26
N LEU A 103 -9.35 -7.64 -22.35
CA LEU A 103 -8.69 -8.14 -23.57
C LEU A 103 -9.60 -8.18 -24.82
N CYS A 104 -10.92 -8.26 -24.65
CA CYS A 104 -11.90 -8.20 -25.74
C CYS A 104 -12.30 -6.75 -26.14
N GLY A 105 -11.66 -5.74 -25.56
CA GLY A 105 -11.98 -4.32 -25.77
C GLY A 105 -13.14 -3.79 -24.91
N ASN A 106 -13.84 -4.64 -24.15
CA ASN A 106 -14.97 -4.19 -23.33
C ASN A 106 -14.52 -3.45 -22.07
N VAL A 107 -15.14 -2.30 -21.79
CA VAL A 107 -14.97 -1.58 -20.51
C VAL A 107 -15.77 -2.28 -19.42
N SER A 108 -15.14 -2.58 -18.29
CA SER A 108 -15.77 -3.29 -17.18
C SER A 108 -15.18 -2.88 -15.83
N GLU A 109 -15.77 -3.41 -14.77
CA GLU A 109 -15.37 -3.19 -13.38
C GLU A 109 -15.12 -4.53 -12.68
N ILE A 110 -14.01 -4.64 -11.94
CA ILE A 110 -13.63 -5.89 -11.25
C ILE A 110 -12.86 -5.60 -9.96
N LEU A 111 -12.98 -6.46 -8.95
CA LEU A 111 -12.08 -6.39 -7.78
C LEU A 111 -10.70 -6.90 -8.18
N TYR A 112 -9.64 -6.32 -7.60
CA TYR A 112 -8.28 -6.72 -7.97
C TYR A 112 -8.00 -8.21 -7.71
N HIS A 113 -8.50 -8.76 -6.60
CA HIS A 113 -8.32 -10.19 -6.29
C HIS A 113 -9.08 -11.10 -7.27
N ASP A 114 -10.26 -10.70 -7.74
CA ASP A 114 -10.99 -11.45 -8.77
C ASP A 114 -10.21 -11.47 -10.09
N PHE A 115 -9.68 -10.31 -10.51
CA PHE A 115 -8.87 -10.23 -11.73
C PHE A 115 -7.60 -11.08 -11.62
N LYS A 116 -6.95 -11.06 -10.45
CA LYS A 116 -5.79 -11.90 -10.11
C LYS A 116 -6.12 -13.39 -10.14
N ASN A 117 -7.32 -13.78 -9.73
CA ASN A 117 -7.81 -15.16 -9.78
C ASN A 117 -8.26 -15.60 -11.19
N GLY A 118 -8.08 -14.75 -12.20
CA GLY A 118 -8.36 -15.09 -13.60
C GLY A 118 -9.73 -14.63 -14.10
N HIS A 119 -10.55 -13.99 -13.28
CA HIS A 119 -11.83 -13.45 -13.74
C HIS A 119 -11.60 -12.26 -14.68
N ARG A 120 -12.47 -12.14 -15.68
CA ARG A 120 -12.49 -11.07 -16.69
C ARG A 120 -13.90 -10.50 -16.81
N CYS A 121 -14.14 -9.69 -17.83
CA CYS A 121 -15.47 -9.10 -18.04
C CYS A 121 -16.51 -10.20 -18.31
N MET A 122 -17.79 -9.86 -18.17
CA MET A 122 -18.89 -10.81 -18.38
C MET A 122 -18.88 -11.48 -19.77
N LYS A 123 -18.35 -10.81 -20.81
CA LYS A 123 -18.20 -11.43 -22.15
C LYS A 123 -17.11 -12.50 -22.21
N CYS A 124 -16.09 -12.39 -21.37
CA CYS A 124 -14.94 -13.29 -21.36
C CYS A 124 -14.97 -14.34 -20.23
N SER A 125 -15.69 -14.08 -19.15
CA SER A 125 -15.77 -14.96 -17.97
C SER A 125 -17.19 -15.26 -17.51
N GLY A 126 -18.21 -14.62 -18.08
CA GLY A 126 -19.59 -14.91 -17.75
C GLY A 126 -20.14 -16.05 -18.61
N THR A 127 -21.00 -16.86 -18.02
CA THR A 127 -22.17 -17.37 -18.74
C THR A 127 -23.05 -16.17 -19.10
N PRO A 128 -23.56 -16.06 -20.35
CA PRO A 128 -24.35 -14.91 -20.77
C PRO A 128 -25.56 -14.75 -19.83
N LYS A 129 -25.77 -13.53 -19.34
CA LYS A 129 -27.06 -13.16 -18.75
C LYS A 129 -28.02 -12.98 -19.92
N TYR A 130 -28.88 -13.95 -20.17
CA TYR A 130 -29.99 -13.75 -21.08
C TYR A 130 -30.83 -12.58 -20.56
N ASP A 131 -31.07 -11.60 -21.43
CA ASP A 131 -32.13 -10.63 -21.21
C ASP A 131 -33.45 -11.38 -21.39
N VAL A 132 -34.32 -11.34 -20.37
CA VAL A 132 -35.61 -12.05 -20.39
C VAL A 132 -36.48 -11.53 -21.54
N GLN A 133 -36.23 -10.30 -22.01
CA GLN A 133 -36.92 -9.70 -23.14
C GLN A 133 -36.66 -10.44 -24.47
N GLU A 134 -35.41 -10.85 -24.75
CA GLU A 134 -35.07 -11.61 -25.98
C GLU A 134 -35.64 -13.04 -25.99
N ILE A 135 -35.91 -13.61 -24.81
CA ILE A 135 -36.53 -14.93 -24.69
C ILE A 135 -38.03 -14.86 -25.04
N PHE A 136 -38.72 -13.78 -24.68
CA PHE A 136 -40.15 -13.64 -24.98
C PHE A 136 -40.45 -13.49 -26.47
N ASP A 137 -39.60 -12.78 -27.22
CA ASP A 137 -39.79 -12.59 -28.66
C ASP A 137 -39.65 -13.92 -29.43
N TYR A 138 -38.79 -14.84 -28.97
CA TYR A 138 -38.62 -16.17 -29.58
C TYR A 138 -39.82 -17.10 -29.34
N PHE A 139 -40.59 -16.90 -28.25
CA PHE A 139 -41.78 -17.70 -27.94
C PHE A 139 -43.09 -17.06 -28.43
N ALA A 140 -43.06 -15.83 -28.94
CA ALA A 140 -44.23 -15.14 -29.48
C ALA A 140 -44.45 -15.39 -31.00
N GLU A 141 -43.47 -15.98 -31.69
CA GLU A 141 -43.54 -16.33 -33.12
C GLU A 141 -43.71 -17.84 -33.39
N GLN A 142 -44.06 -18.65 -32.38
CA GLN A 142 -44.48 -20.06 -32.51
C GLN A 142 -45.97 -20.23 -32.25
#